data_AF-A0A2D8QW45-F1
#
_entry.id   AF-A0A2D8QW45-F1
#
_cell.length_a   1.000
_cell.length_b   1.000
_cell.length_c   1.000
_cell.angle_alpha   90.00
_cell.angle_beta   90.00
_cell.angle_gamma   90.00
#
_symmetry.space_group_name_H-M   'P 1'
#
loop_
_entity.id
_entity.type
_entity.pdbx_description
1 polymer ?
#
loop_
_entity_poly.entity_id
_entity_poly.type
_entity_poly.pdbx_seq_one_letter_code
_entity_poly.pdbx_strand_id
1 'polypeptide(L)'
;MKIITTTFACLLALSSFGKSAEANSVHPEVDQALKWELPVNECSKPKLIVKAANLVDGGGSDFMEGAGSMTDVDSHTIKRYERKQKRWEKCVEKYKSELMIAFARLKDSAQYGLTRAQADIILASMAEIQRVYLSPEGLPDKKAASSN
;
A
#
# COMPACT_ATOMS: atom_id res chain seq x y z
N MET A 1 79.75 -8.93 4.74
CA MET A 1 78.43 -8.32 4.43
C MET A 1 77.43 -8.81 5.48
N LYS A 2 76.74 -7.89 6.16
CA LYS A 2 75.75 -8.16 7.21
C LYS A 2 74.38 -8.35 6.57
N ILE A 3 73.63 -9.39 6.93
CA ILE A 3 72.17 -9.37 6.85
C ILE A 3 71.62 -9.96 8.14
N ILE A 4 71.04 -9.06 8.93
CA ILE A 4 70.28 -9.27 10.14
C ILE A 4 68.88 -9.71 9.71
N THR A 5 68.37 -10.84 10.21
CA THR A 5 66.93 -11.12 10.18
C THR A 5 66.46 -11.43 11.60
N THR A 6 65.86 -10.40 12.17
CA THR A 6 65.13 -10.39 13.42
C THR A 6 63.69 -10.89 13.20
N THR A 7 63.07 -11.24 14.33
CA THR A 7 61.62 -11.24 14.61
C THR A 7 60.76 -12.40 14.07
N PHE A 8 60.54 -13.39 14.92
CA PHE A 8 59.23 -14.07 15.04
C PHE A 8 58.77 -13.97 16.50
N ALA A 9 58.57 -12.73 16.95
CA ALA A 9 57.82 -12.46 18.16
C ALA A 9 56.34 -12.65 17.80
N CYS A 10 55.83 -13.84 18.12
CA CYS A 10 54.43 -14.19 18.07
C CYS A 10 53.66 -13.23 19.00
N LEU A 11 53.18 -12.13 18.42
CA LEU A 11 52.26 -11.18 19.04
C LEU A 11 50.91 -11.86 19.24
N LEU A 12 50.83 -12.68 20.30
CA LEU A 12 49.61 -13.08 20.98
C LEU A 12 49.06 -11.84 21.70
N ALA A 13 48.37 -10.96 20.99
CA ALA A 13 47.61 -9.86 21.60
C ALA A 13 46.54 -9.30 20.64
N LEU A 14 45.62 -10.14 20.18
CA LEU A 14 44.29 -9.70 19.71
C LEU A 14 43.21 -10.38 20.55
N SER A 15 43.34 -10.19 21.86
CA SER A 15 42.28 -10.36 22.85
C SER A 15 41.42 -9.12 22.87
N SER A 16 40.31 -9.14 22.14
CA SER A 16 39.07 -8.49 22.54
C SER A 16 37.96 -8.88 21.56
N PHE A 17 37.35 -10.02 21.86
CA PHE A 17 35.91 -10.21 21.64
C PHE A 17 35.18 -9.10 22.39
N GLY A 18 35.04 -7.94 21.75
CA GLY A 18 34.12 -6.88 22.15
C GLY A 18 32.91 -6.95 21.24
N LYS A 19 32.18 -8.08 21.24
CA LYS A 19 30.84 -8.12 20.66
C LYS A 19 29.98 -7.34 21.65
N SER A 20 29.93 -6.02 21.44
CA SER A 20 29.06 -5.12 22.17
C SER A 20 27.67 -5.72 22.11
N ALA A 21 27.15 -6.12 23.26
CA ALA A 21 25.75 -6.44 23.43
C ALA A 21 25.01 -5.12 23.27
N GLU A 22 24.73 -4.76 22.01
CA GLU A 22 23.89 -3.63 21.69
C GLU A 22 22.50 -3.96 22.23
N ALA A 23 22.13 -3.25 23.29
CA ALA A 23 20.77 -3.24 23.79
C ALA A 23 19.87 -3.01 22.58
N ASN A 24 18.91 -3.92 22.37
CA ASN A 24 17.92 -3.87 21.30
C ASN A 24 17.00 -2.64 21.46
N SER A 25 17.53 -1.42 21.34
CA SER A 25 16.72 -0.23 21.10
C SER A 25 16.43 -0.23 19.61
N VAL A 26 15.36 -0.90 19.23
CA VAL A 26 14.84 -0.83 17.87
C VAL A 26 14.61 0.66 17.55
N HIS A 27 15.07 1.11 16.38
CA HIS A 27 14.90 2.51 15.99
C HIS A 27 13.39 2.85 15.96
N PRO A 28 12.96 4.02 16.47
CA PRO A 28 11.54 4.35 16.58
C PRO A 28 10.77 4.27 15.25
N GLU A 29 11.44 4.54 14.13
CA GLU A 29 10.84 4.39 12.79
C GLU A 29 10.60 2.93 12.40
N VAL A 30 11.46 2.02 12.83
CA VAL A 30 11.28 0.58 12.62
C VAL A 30 10.12 0.08 13.48
N ASP A 31 10.02 0.52 14.74
CA ASP A 31 8.89 0.17 15.60
C ASP A 31 7.55 0.68 15.05
N GLN A 32 7.54 1.89 14.47
CA GLN A 32 6.36 2.44 13.83
C GLN A 32 6.00 1.68 12.54
N ALA A 33 7.01 1.27 11.75
CA ALA A 33 6.81 0.47 10.55
C ALA A 33 6.26 -0.94 10.87
N LEU A 34 6.70 -1.54 11.98
CA LEU A 34 6.23 -2.86 12.43
C LEU A 34 4.78 -2.83 12.93
N LYS A 35 4.33 -1.71 13.49
CA LYS A 35 2.95 -1.51 13.96
C LYS A 35 2.06 -0.85 12.90
N TRP A 36 2.56 -0.69 11.68
CA TRP A 36 1.78 -0.07 10.63
C TRP A 36 0.63 -1.00 10.20
N GLU A 37 -0.56 -0.43 10.13
CA GLU A 37 -1.77 -1.10 9.65
C GLU A 37 -2.37 -0.31 8.48
N LEU A 38 -3.07 -1.02 7.60
CA LEU A 38 -3.73 -0.41 6.47
C LEU A 38 -4.89 0.50 6.94
N PRO A 39 -4.86 1.82 6.64
CA PRO A 39 -5.95 2.71 6.99
C PRO A 39 -7.24 2.34 6.25
N VAL A 40 -8.38 2.40 6.94
CA VAL A 40 -9.69 2.09 6.36
C VAL A 40 -10.09 3.18 5.35
N ASN A 41 -10.53 2.76 4.16
CA ASN A 41 -11.05 3.66 3.15
C ASN A 41 -12.52 4.03 3.45
N GLU A 42 -12.75 5.26 3.91
CA GLU A 42 -14.08 5.80 4.23
C GLU A 42 -14.80 6.43 3.01
N CYS A 43 -14.19 6.39 1.82
CA CYS A 43 -14.76 7.02 0.63
C CYS A 43 -16.04 6.31 0.18
N SER A 44 -17.19 6.97 0.37
CA SER A 44 -18.51 6.44 0.02
C SER A 44 -18.74 6.45 -1.49
N LYS A 45 -18.62 5.28 -2.13
CA LYS A 45 -18.93 5.13 -3.56
C LYS A 45 -20.42 5.40 -3.82
N PRO A 46 -20.77 6.36 -4.70
CA PRO A 46 -22.16 6.61 -5.04
C PRO A 46 -22.74 5.42 -5.80
N LYS A 47 -23.96 5.01 -5.44
CA LYS A 47 -24.70 3.99 -6.17
C LYS A 47 -25.54 4.68 -7.25
N LEU A 48 -25.44 4.21 -8.49
CA LEU A 48 -26.45 4.51 -9.49
C LEU A 48 -27.73 3.78 -9.07
N ILE A 49 -28.82 4.54 -8.95
CA ILE A 49 -30.16 3.99 -8.64
C ILE A 49 -30.74 3.27 -9.88
N VAL A 50 -30.18 3.56 -11.06
CA VAL A 50 -30.52 2.87 -12.29
C VAL A 50 -30.01 1.44 -12.19
N LYS A 51 -30.91 0.44 -12.25
CA LYS A 51 -30.50 -0.95 -12.47
C LYS A 51 -29.56 -0.94 -13.67
N ALA A 52 -28.33 -1.39 -13.46
CA ALA A 52 -27.27 -1.49 -14.45
C ALA A 52 -27.57 -2.59 -15.49
N ALA A 53 -28.72 -2.49 -16.16
CA ALA A 53 -29.06 -3.39 -17.25
C ALA A 53 -28.60 -2.83 -18.60
N ASN A 54 -28.44 -1.51 -18.77
CA ASN A 54 -28.09 -0.92 -20.07
C ASN A 54 -27.26 0.38 -19.92
N LEU A 55 -26.01 0.30 -19.46
CA LEU A 55 -25.00 1.27 -19.90
C LEU A 55 -24.09 0.52 -20.87
N VAL A 56 -24.48 0.52 -22.14
CA VAL A 56 -23.63 0.10 -23.25
C VAL A 56 -22.69 1.26 -23.54
N ASP A 57 -21.42 1.11 -23.19
CA ASP A 57 -20.33 1.77 -23.89
C ASP A 57 -20.27 1.15 -25.29
N GLY A 58 -20.82 1.82 -26.29
CA GLY A 58 -20.83 1.29 -27.65
C GLY A 58 -21.69 2.12 -28.57
N GLY A 59 -21.05 2.95 -29.38
CA GLY A 59 -21.69 3.57 -30.53
C GLY A 59 -22.24 2.52 -31.50
N GLY A 60 -23.24 2.93 -32.26
CA GLY A 60 -23.83 2.11 -33.31
C GLY A 60 -25.34 2.19 -33.29
N SER A 61 -25.88 2.65 -34.40
CA SER A 61 -27.29 2.64 -34.75
C SER A 61 -27.92 1.25 -34.63
N ASP A 62 -29.26 1.28 -34.62
CA ASP A 62 -30.17 0.22 -35.07
C ASP A 62 -30.96 -0.53 -33.98
N PHE A 63 -32.29 -0.52 -34.21
CA PHE A 63 -33.33 -1.46 -33.77
C PHE A 63 -34.34 -1.07 -32.66
N MET A 64 -35.49 -0.57 -33.13
CA MET A 64 -36.89 -0.99 -32.88
C MET A 64 -37.42 -1.27 -31.45
N GLU A 65 -38.36 -0.41 -31.05
CA GLU A 65 -39.68 -0.63 -30.40
C GLU A 65 -39.96 -1.98 -29.70
N GLY A 66 -39.95 -1.96 -28.36
CA GLY A 66 -40.44 -3.06 -27.53
C GLY A 66 -40.36 -2.73 -26.03
N ALA A 67 -41.51 -2.70 -25.36
CA ALA A 67 -41.75 -2.29 -23.96
C ALA A 67 -40.71 -2.77 -22.92
N GLY A 68 -40.10 -1.83 -22.19
CA GLY A 68 -39.25 -2.15 -21.04
C GLY A 68 -38.68 -0.91 -20.34
N SER A 69 -39.41 -0.38 -19.35
CA SER A 69 -38.99 0.59 -18.31
C SER A 69 -37.71 1.41 -18.61
N MET A 70 -37.82 2.40 -19.51
CA MET A 70 -37.00 3.61 -19.39
C MET A 70 -37.51 4.33 -18.15
N THR A 71 -36.91 4.10 -16.99
CA THR A 71 -36.98 5.15 -15.96
C THR A 71 -36.30 6.35 -16.58
N ASP A 72 -37.08 7.36 -16.94
CA ASP A 72 -36.61 8.67 -17.38
C ASP A 72 -35.78 9.27 -16.25
N VAL A 73 -34.48 8.95 -16.25
CA VAL A 73 -33.55 9.52 -15.28
C VAL A 73 -33.31 10.94 -15.73
N ASP A 74 -34.04 11.88 -15.14
CA ASP A 74 -33.89 13.31 -15.42
C ASP A 74 -32.40 13.72 -15.41
N SER A 75 -32.02 14.60 -16.35
CA SER A 75 -30.70 15.21 -16.48
C SER A 75 -30.16 15.72 -15.14
N HIS A 76 -31.04 16.21 -14.25
CA HIS A 76 -30.64 16.61 -12.89
C HIS A 76 -30.05 15.45 -12.06
N THR A 77 -30.65 14.27 -12.15
CA THR A 77 -30.24 13.07 -11.42
C THR A 77 -28.88 12.58 -11.91
N ILE A 78 -28.65 12.60 -13.22
CA ILE A 78 -27.36 12.26 -13.84
C ILE A 78 -26.27 13.24 -13.37
N LYS A 79 -26.50 14.55 -13.51
CA LYS A 79 -25.55 15.60 -13.06
C LYS A 79 -25.26 15.54 -11.56
N ARG A 80 -26.22 15.09 -10.74
CA ARG A 80 -26.04 14.89 -9.30
C ARG A 80 -25.14 13.69 -9.03
N TYR A 81 -25.33 12.59 -9.76
CA TYR A 81 -24.49 11.41 -9.65
C TYR A 81 -23.05 11.71 -10.08
N GLU A 82 -22.83 12.34 -11.24
CA GLU A 82 -21.49 12.73 -11.71
C GLU A 82 -20.73 13.58 -10.67
N ARG A 83 -21.42 14.52 -10.03
CA ARG A 83 -20.83 15.33 -8.95
C ARG A 83 -20.44 14.49 -7.73
N LYS A 84 -21.24 13.48 -7.38
CA LYS A 84 -20.89 12.54 -6.31
C LYS A 84 -19.72 11.64 -6.72
N GLN A 85 -19.69 11.19 -7.98
CA GLN A 85 -18.62 10.38 -8.53
C GLN A 85 -17.29 11.14 -8.52
N LYS A 86 -17.26 12.38 -9.02
CA LYS A 86 -16.05 13.24 -8.97
C LYS A 86 -15.56 13.48 -7.54
N ARG A 87 -16.46 13.64 -6.57
CA ARG A 87 -16.07 13.77 -5.15
C ARG A 87 -15.49 12.48 -4.60
N TRP A 88 -16.07 11.35 -4.96
CA TRP A 88 -15.57 10.04 -4.57
C TRP A 88 -14.20 9.75 -5.20
N GLU A 89 -14.01 10.03 -6.49
CA GLU A 89 -12.71 9.88 -7.18
C GLU A 89 -11.62 10.69 -6.48
N LYS A 90 -11.88 11.98 -6.18
CA LYS A 90 -10.95 12.82 -5.42
C LYS A 90 -10.64 12.29 -4.01
N CYS A 91 -11.64 11.71 -3.34
CA CYS A 91 -11.46 11.09 -2.03
C CYS A 91 -10.52 9.87 -2.13
N VAL A 92 -10.77 8.99 -3.11
CA VAL A 92 -9.95 7.79 -3.34
C VAL A 92 -8.53 8.16 -3.76
N GLU A 93 -8.38 9.18 -4.62
CA GLU A 93 -7.07 9.71 -5.02
C GLU A 93 -6.27 10.19 -3.81
N LYS A 94 -6.89 10.98 -2.92
CA LYS A 94 -6.26 11.42 -1.67
C LYS A 94 -5.84 10.24 -0.81
N TYR A 95 -6.73 9.29 -0.58
CA TYR A 95 -6.42 8.06 0.18
C TYR A 95 -5.24 7.29 -0.44
N LYS A 96 -5.22 7.11 -1.76
CA LYS A 96 -4.11 6.45 -2.47
C LYS A 96 -2.79 7.22 -2.36
N SER A 97 -2.82 8.55 -2.40
CA SER A 97 -1.61 9.36 -2.21
C SER A 97 -1.05 9.22 -0.78
N GLU A 98 -1.92 9.19 0.24
CA GLU A 98 -1.52 8.95 1.63
C GLU A 98 -0.92 7.54 1.82
N LEU A 99 -1.48 6.53 1.14
CA LEU A 99 -0.90 5.19 1.10
C LEU A 99 0.51 5.16 0.49
N MET A 100 0.76 5.91 -0.58
CA MET A 100 2.10 5.98 -1.18
C MET A 100 3.11 6.71 -0.28
N ILE A 101 2.66 7.69 0.51
CA ILE A 101 3.50 8.30 1.55
C ILE A 101 3.85 7.26 2.63
N ALA A 102 2.88 6.45 3.06
CA ALA A 102 3.13 5.35 4.00
C ALA A 102 4.09 4.32 3.43
N PHE A 103 3.95 3.95 2.15
CA PHE A 103 4.87 3.04 1.46
C PHE A 103 6.30 3.58 1.47
N ALA A 104 6.49 4.87 1.19
CA ALA A 104 7.81 5.49 1.23
C ALA A 104 8.42 5.42 2.64
N ARG A 105 7.64 5.72 3.69
CA ARG A 105 8.08 5.63 5.09
C ARG A 105 8.46 4.19 5.48
N LEU A 106 7.66 3.20 5.09
CA LEU A 106 7.97 1.79 5.32
C LEU A 106 9.29 1.39 4.64
N LYS A 107 9.48 1.79 3.39
CA LYS A 107 10.74 1.56 2.68
C LYS A 107 11.94 2.23 3.37
N ASP A 108 11.77 3.46 3.84
CA ASP A 108 12.85 4.24 4.45
C ASP A 108 13.22 3.74 5.85
N SER A 109 12.31 3.06 6.55
CA SER A 109 12.62 2.36 7.81
C SER A 109 13.75 1.32 7.66
N ALA A 110 13.96 0.80 6.44
CA ALA A 110 15.07 -0.13 6.16
C ALA A 110 16.46 0.49 6.29
N GLN A 111 16.57 1.82 6.26
CA GLN A 111 17.85 2.52 6.41
C GLN A 111 18.43 2.39 7.82
N TYR A 112 17.61 2.12 8.83
CA TYR A 112 18.02 2.02 10.24
C TYR A 112 18.47 0.62 10.66
N GLY A 113 18.51 -0.32 9.71
CA GLY A 113 18.81 -1.72 9.97
C GLY A 113 17.58 -2.51 10.40
N LEU A 114 17.35 -3.62 9.72
CA LEU A 114 16.22 -4.52 9.95
C LEU A 114 16.74 -5.94 10.18
N THR A 115 16.13 -6.64 11.14
CA THR A 115 16.25 -8.10 11.17
C THR A 115 15.43 -8.72 10.04
N ARG A 116 15.76 -9.96 9.65
CA ARG A 116 15.03 -10.67 8.57
C ARG A 116 13.53 -10.78 8.86
N ALA A 117 13.16 -11.12 10.09
CA ALA A 117 11.78 -11.22 10.51
C ALA A 117 11.03 -9.87 10.43
N GLN A 118 11.68 -8.77 10.81
CA GLN A 118 11.10 -7.43 10.68
C GLN A 118 10.95 -7.00 9.22
N ALA A 119 11.94 -7.32 8.38
CA ALA A 119 11.87 -7.05 6.95
C ALA A 119 10.71 -7.81 6.28
N ASP A 120 10.49 -9.07 6.65
CA ASP A 120 9.36 -9.87 6.11
C ASP A 120 8.00 -9.23 6.46
N ILE A 121 7.83 -8.72 7.69
CA ILE A 121 6.62 -8.00 8.12
C ILE A 121 6.42 -6.72 7.31
N ILE A 122 7.46 -5.89 7.19
CA ILE A 122 7.39 -4.61 6.47
C ILE A 122 7.09 -4.85 4.98
N LEU A 123 7.68 -5.87 4.37
CA LEU A 123 7.41 -6.25 2.98
C LEU A 123 5.96 -6.72 2.79
N ALA A 124 5.38 -7.43 3.76
CA ALA A 124 3.97 -7.82 3.73
C ALA A 124 3.07 -6.58 3.73
N SER A 125 3.33 -5.61 4.62
CA SER A 125 2.62 -4.33 4.67
C SER A 125 2.76 -3.53 3.37
N MET A 126 3.96 -3.47 2.78
CA MET A 126 4.19 -2.84 1.49
C MET A 126 3.42 -3.52 0.35
N ALA A 127 3.33 -4.85 0.36
CA ALA A 127 2.56 -5.61 -0.63
C ALA A 127 1.05 -5.36 -0.50
N GLU A 128 0.53 -5.19 0.72
CA GLU A 128 -0.86 -4.79 0.94
C GLU A 128 -1.16 -3.41 0.37
N ILE A 129 -0.29 -2.43 0.61
CA ILE A 129 -0.42 -1.10 0.01
C ILE A 129 -0.50 -1.20 -1.52
N GLN A 130 0.38 -1.99 -2.14
CA GLN A 130 0.38 -2.16 -3.59
C GLN A 130 -0.93 -2.76 -4.10
N ARG A 131 -1.48 -3.78 -3.44
CA ARG A 131 -2.78 -4.37 -3.81
C ARG A 131 -3.90 -3.34 -3.75
N VAL A 132 -3.96 -2.56 -2.67
CA VAL A 132 -4.99 -1.53 -2.47
C VAL A 132 -4.84 -0.39 -3.49
N TYR A 133 -3.61 0.01 -3.79
CA TYR A 133 -3.33 1.08 -4.75
C TYR A 133 -3.77 0.71 -6.18
N LEU A 134 -3.51 -0.54 -6.59
CA LEU A 134 -3.92 -1.07 -7.90
C LEU A 134 -5.43 -1.27 -8.02
N SER A 135 -6.12 -1.50 -6.90
CA SER A 135 -7.58 -1.64 -6.89
C SER A 135 -8.28 -0.34 -7.34
N PRO A 136 -9.28 -0.40 -8.23
CA PRO A 136 -9.99 0.79 -8.71
C PRO A 136 -10.73 1.52 -7.59
N GLU A 137 -11.18 0.81 -6.56
CA GLU A 137 -11.91 1.38 -5.43
C GLU A 137 -11.01 1.76 -4.25
N GLY A 138 -9.72 1.41 -4.28
CA GLY A 138 -8.84 1.59 -3.13
C GLY A 138 -9.28 0.72 -1.95
N LEU A 139 -9.78 -0.49 -2.22
CA LEU A 139 -10.16 -1.46 -1.22
C LEU A 139 -9.24 -2.67 -1.32
N PRO A 140 -8.82 -3.26 -0.19
CA PRO A 140 -8.14 -4.55 -0.20
C PRO A 140 -9.13 -5.59 -0.73
N ASP A 141 -8.63 -6.55 -1.52
CA ASP A 141 -9.45 -7.68 -1.96
C ASP A 141 -10.09 -8.35 -0.74
N LYS A 142 -11.40 -8.59 -0.79
CA LYS A 142 -12.19 -9.17 0.32
C LYS A 142 -11.71 -10.56 0.79
N LYS A 143 -10.62 -11.09 0.24
CA LYS A 143 -10.00 -12.36 0.60
C LYS A 143 -9.10 -12.29 1.84
N ALA A 144 -8.77 -11.12 2.37
CA ALA A 144 -7.88 -11.00 3.55
C ALA A 144 -8.60 -10.88 4.91
N ALA A 145 -9.93 -10.73 4.94
CA ALA A 145 -10.71 -10.63 6.19
C ALA A 145 -11.36 -11.97 6.62
N SER A 146 -10.92 -13.10 6.04
CA SER A 146 -11.48 -14.43 6.26
C SER A 146 -10.38 -15.48 6.37
N SER A 147 -9.52 -15.35 7.36
CA SER A 147 -8.73 -16.46 7.90
C SER A 147 -8.41 -16.15 9.36
N ASN A 148 -9.38 -16.46 10.23
CA ASN A 148 -9.09 -16.85 11.61
C ASN A 148 -8.81 -18.36 11.61
#